data_AF-A0A2E8BCF3-F1
#
_entry.id   AF-A0A2E8BCF3-F1
#
_cell.length_a   1.000
_cell.length_b   1.000
_cell.length_c   1.000
_cell.angle_alpha   90.00
_cell.angle_beta   90.00
_cell.angle_gamma   90.00
#
_symmetry.space_group_name_H-M   'P 1'
#
loop_
_entity.id
_entity.type
_entity.pdbx_description
1 polymer ?
#
loop_
_entity_poly.entity_id
_entity_poly.type
_entity_poly.pdbx_seq_one_letter_code
_entity_poly.pdbx_strand_id
1 'polypeptide(L)'
;MWIEFCKARGWYGSGYRVIPVDDDSAIPLNSAAPGSEDASWEGLPFVELERSEKHTRHYWDHLSPELQREVMKILPQSFEIQGDVLLVKVPDALFQHEKEIAEAMLKQFPNVRVVCHDEGVEGEFRIRNLRVLS
;
A
#
# COMPACT_ATOMS: atom_id res chain seq x y z
N MET A 1 -0.62 25.99 12.81
CA MET A 1 -0.54 24.52 12.85
C MET A 1 0.68 24.09 12.05
N TRP A 2 1.70 23.54 12.71
CA TRP A 2 3.06 23.34 12.16
C TRP A 2 3.13 22.50 10.86
N ILE A 3 2.17 21.59 10.65
CA ILE A 3 2.10 20.78 9.42
C ILE A 3 1.97 21.67 8.18
N GLU A 4 1.06 22.64 8.20
CA GLU A 4 0.84 23.54 7.06
C GLU A 4 2.02 24.50 6.87
N PHE A 5 2.67 24.90 7.96
CA PHE A 5 3.91 25.69 7.91
C PHE A 5 5.04 24.93 7.17
N CYS A 6 5.24 23.66 7.50
CA CYS A 6 6.23 22.81 6.84
C CYS A 6 5.85 22.49 5.39
N LYS A 7 4.58 22.23 5.09
CA LYS A 7 4.09 22.00 3.71
C LYS A 7 4.30 23.21 2.82
N ALA A 8 3.94 24.41 3.29
CA ALA A 8 4.08 25.65 2.52
C ALA A 8 5.53 25.97 2.14
N ARG A 9 6.50 25.43 2.89
CA ARG A 9 7.94 25.61 2.66
C ARG A 9 8.60 24.41 1.98
N GLY A 10 7.84 23.36 1.65
CA GLY A 10 8.36 22.14 1.05
C GLY A 10 9.22 21.30 2.00
N TRP A 11 9.11 21.51 3.33
CA TRP A 11 9.91 20.83 4.35
C TRP A 11 9.27 19.53 4.84
N TYR A 12 7.98 19.33 4.59
CA TYR A 12 7.24 18.15 5.06
C TYR A 12 7.75 16.85 4.40
N GLY A 13 8.05 15.85 5.22
CA GLY A 13 8.44 14.50 4.81
C GLY A 13 7.26 13.69 4.28
N SER A 14 7.01 13.75 2.98
CA SER A 14 5.98 12.96 2.31
C SER A 14 6.21 11.45 2.46
N GLY A 15 5.12 10.70 2.69
CA GLY A 15 5.17 9.24 2.88
C GLY A 15 5.37 8.79 4.33
N TYR A 16 5.53 9.73 5.26
CA TYR A 16 5.56 9.48 6.70
C TYR A 16 4.31 10.05 7.37
N ARG A 17 3.87 9.42 8.45
CA ARG A 17 2.78 9.93 9.31
C ARG A 17 3.35 10.84 10.39
N VAL A 18 2.52 11.73 10.90
CA VAL A 18 2.79 12.42 12.17
C VAL A 18 2.74 11.38 13.28
N ILE A 19 3.77 11.34 14.12
CA ILE A 19 3.94 10.33 15.17
C ILE A 19 3.68 10.99 16.52
N PRO A 20 2.77 10.47 17.36
CA PRO A 20 2.62 10.96 18.73
C PRO A 20 3.89 10.64 19.53
N VAL A 21 4.42 11.62 20.26
CA VAL A 21 5.58 11.49 21.15
C VAL A 21 5.22 12.13 22.47
N ASP A 22 5.06 11.31 23.52
CA ASP A 22 4.54 11.73 24.83
C ASP A 22 3.23 12.52 24.69
N ASP A 23 3.20 13.78 25.14
CA ASP A 23 2.03 14.69 25.04
C ASP A 23 2.00 15.48 23.71
N ASP A 24 3.00 15.31 22.85
CA ASP A 24 3.22 16.08 21.62
C ASP A 24 3.16 15.21 20.35
N SER A 25 3.42 15.83 19.19
CA SER A 25 3.41 15.18 17.89
C SER A 25 4.66 15.55 17.08
N ALA A 26 5.42 14.53 16.67
CA ALA A 26 6.55 14.68 15.77
C ALA A 26 6.08 14.76 14.31
N ILE A 27 6.45 15.85 13.65
CA ILE A 27 6.14 16.10 12.24
C ILE A 27 7.33 15.64 11.39
N PRO A 28 7.12 14.78 10.39
CA PRO A 28 8.23 14.31 9.55
C PRO A 28 8.76 15.45 8.70
N LEU A 29 10.09 15.57 8.67
CA LEU A 29 10.82 16.55 7.85
C LEU A 29 11.63 15.83 6.76
N ASN A 30 11.80 16.50 5.62
CA ASN A 30 12.68 16.03 4.54
C ASN A 30 14.03 16.78 4.57
N SER A 31 14.94 16.42 3.66
CA SER A 31 16.29 17.00 3.60
C SER A 31 16.35 18.48 3.19
N ALA A 32 15.23 19.10 2.79
CA ALA A 32 15.15 20.53 2.50
C ALA A 32 14.79 21.37 3.74
N ALA A 33 14.40 20.73 4.86
CA ALA A 33 14.16 21.41 6.12
C ALA A 33 15.50 21.88 6.74
N PRO A 34 15.55 23.07 7.36
CA PRO A 34 16.75 23.54 8.02
C PRO A 34 17.08 22.69 9.27
N GLY A 35 18.33 22.77 9.72
CA GLY A 35 18.81 22.02 10.89
C GLY A 35 18.14 22.44 12.20
N SER A 36 18.39 21.68 13.27
CA SER A 36 17.70 21.84 14.57
C SER A 36 17.91 23.17 15.28
N GLU A 37 18.98 23.90 14.94
CA GLU A 37 19.30 25.20 15.52
C GLU A 37 18.64 26.39 14.79
N ASP A 38 17.91 26.14 13.71
CA ASP A 38 17.30 27.22 12.93
C ASP A 38 16.16 27.91 13.71
N ALA A 39 16.15 29.24 13.66
CA ALA A 39 15.16 30.06 14.36
C ALA A 39 13.72 29.78 13.91
N SER A 40 13.53 29.18 12.72
CA SER A 40 12.23 28.78 12.18
C SER A 40 11.49 27.76 13.04
N TRP A 41 12.16 27.09 13.98
CA TRP A 41 11.57 26.07 14.85
C TRP A 41 11.05 26.62 16.18
N GLU A 42 11.29 27.90 16.48
CA GLU A 42 10.81 28.55 17.71
C GLU A 42 11.15 27.77 19.00
N GLY A 43 12.31 27.09 19.02
CA GLY A 43 12.76 26.29 20.15
C GLY A 43 12.13 24.89 20.25
N LEU A 44 11.37 24.44 19.26
CA LEU A 44 10.89 23.07 19.21
C LEU A 44 12.05 22.06 19.06
N PRO A 45 12.06 20.98 19.85
CA PRO A 45 13.12 20.00 19.80
C PRO A 45 13.07 19.18 18.51
N PHE A 46 14.24 18.78 18.01
CA PHE A 46 14.36 17.75 17.00
C PHE A 46 14.44 16.39 17.66
N VAL A 47 13.65 15.45 17.17
CA VAL A 47 13.68 14.05 17.60
C VAL A 47 14.03 13.17 16.40
N GLU A 48 14.97 12.27 16.60
CA GLU A 48 15.25 11.20 15.64
C GLU A 48 14.40 10.00 16.02
N LEU A 49 13.45 9.65 15.15
CA LEU A 49 12.56 8.52 15.35
C LEU A 49 12.87 7.45 14.31
N GLU A 50 12.77 6.18 14.71
CA GLU A 50 12.85 5.09 13.74
C GLU A 50 11.74 5.25 12.70
N ARG A 51 12.08 4.98 11.44
CA ARG A 51 11.10 5.03 10.34
C ARG A 51 9.99 4.03 10.66
N SER A 52 8.77 4.53 10.88
CA SER A 52 7.60 3.69 10.86
C SER A 52 7.57 2.98 9.50
N GLU A 53 7.48 1.65 9.49
CA GLU A 53 7.33 0.92 8.25
C GLU A 53 6.16 1.50 7.45
N LYS A 54 6.37 1.75 6.15
CA LYS A 54 5.24 2.06 5.28
C LYS A 54 4.34 0.83 5.29
N HIS A 55 3.24 0.89 6.02
CA HIS A 55 2.18 -0.09 5.84
C HIS A 55 1.74 -0.03 4.37
N THR A 56 1.98 -1.12 3.66
CA THR A 56 1.47 -1.34 2.30
C THR A 56 -0.05 -1.14 2.35
N ARG A 57 -0.53 -0.17 1.58
CA ARG A 57 -1.96 0.17 1.56
C ARG A 57 -2.70 -0.69 0.55
N HIS A 58 -1.97 -1.16 -0.45
CA HIS A 58 -2.52 -1.87 -1.58
C HIS A 58 -1.71 -3.13 -1.84
N TYR A 59 -2.37 -4.18 -2.32
CA TYR A 59 -1.68 -5.45 -2.57
C TYR A 59 -0.53 -5.29 -3.58
N TRP A 60 -0.66 -4.38 -4.53
CA TRP A 60 0.38 -4.13 -5.54
C TRP A 60 1.65 -3.49 -4.98
N ASP A 61 1.60 -2.92 -3.77
CA ASP A 61 2.81 -2.48 -3.07
C ASP A 61 3.75 -3.66 -2.73
N HIS A 62 3.23 -4.90 -2.76
CA HIS A 62 4.02 -6.14 -2.58
C HIS A 62 4.62 -6.70 -3.89
N LEU A 63 4.33 -6.10 -5.04
CA LEU A 63 4.94 -6.48 -6.32
C LEU A 63 6.33 -5.85 -6.48
N SER A 64 7.18 -6.43 -7.33
CA SER A 64 8.48 -5.80 -7.64
C SER A 64 8.30 -4.44 -8.32
N PRO A 65 9.22 -3.47 -8.10
CA PRO A 65 9.16 -2.16 -8.77
C PRO A 65 9.16 -2.25 -10.30
N GLU A 66 9.78 -3.27 -10.87
CA GLU A 66 9.79 -3.57 -12.31
C GLU A 66 8.38 -3.93 -12.79
N LEU A 67 7.76 -4.89 -12.11
CA LEU A 67 6.42 -5.36 -12.46
C LEU A 67 5.38 -4.27 -12.25
N GLN A 68 5.45 -3.53 -11.14
CA GLN A 68 4.55 -2.39 -10.90
C GLN A 68 4.57 -1.41 -12.08
N ARG A 69 5.76 -1.01 -12.57
CA ARG A 69 5.86 -0.08 -13.72
C ARG A 69 5.22 -0.62 -14.99
N GLU A 70 5.28 -1.93 -15.21
CA GLU A 70 4.70 -2.60 -16.36
C GLU A 70 3.17 -2.66 -16.30
N VAL A 71 2.62 -3.05 -15.14
CA VAL A 71 1.22 -3.52 -15.04
C VAL A 71 0.28 -2.60 -14.27
N MET A 72 0.78 -1.52 -13.64
CA MET A 72 0.00 -0.70 -12.70
C MET A 72 -1.37 -0.25 -13.23
N LYS A 73 -1.44 0.10 -14.52
CA LYS A 73 -2.66 0.63 -15.13
C LYS A 73 -3.76 -0.42 -15.34
N ILE A 74 -3.40 -1.69 -15.33
CA ILE A 74 -4.29 -2.80 -15.67
C ILE A 74 -4.46 -3.80 -14.51
N LEU A 75 -3.88 -3.51 -13.34
CA LEU A 75 -4.04 -4.35 -12.17
C LEU A 75 -5.50 -4.43 -11.71
N PRO A 76 -5.99 -5.63 -11.33
CA PRO A 76 -7.32 -5.80 -10.77
C PRO A 76 -7.58 -4.86 -9.58
N GLN A 77 -8.55 -3.96 -9.72
CA GLN A 77 -8.94 -3.04 -8.64
C GLN A 77 -10.06 -3.61 -7.77
N SER A 78 -10.71 -4.69 -8.20
CA SER A 78 -11.85 -5.29 -7.53
C SER A 78 -11.66 -6.79 -7.36
N PHE A 79 -11.99 -7.27 -6.18
CA PHE A 79 -11.93 -8.67 -5.77
C PHE A 79 -12.95 -8.90 -4.65
N GLU A 80 -13.32 -10.15 -4.44
CA GLU A 80 -14.26 -10.59 -3.40
C GLU A 80 -13.54 -11.55 -2.45
N ILE A 81 -13.75 -11.42 -1.14
CA ILE A 81 -13.23 -12.38 -0.15
C ILE A 81 -14.42 -13.11 0.48
N GLN A 82 -14.43 -14.44 0.38
CA GLN A 82 -15.40 -15.32 1.01
C GLN A 82 -14.68 -16.28 1.97
N GLY A 83 -14.78 -16.02 3.27
CA GLY A 83 -14.02 -16.79 4.27
C GLY A 83 -12.52 -16.60 4.08
N ASP A 84 -11.81 -17.68 3.78
CA ASP A 84 -10.38 -17.71 3.49
C ASP A 84 -10.05 -17.78 1.98
N VAL A 85 -11.04 -17.57 1.10
CA VAL A 85 -10.89 -17.59 -0.36
C VAL A 85 -11.02 -16.17 -0.93
N LEU A 86 -10.05 -15.76 -1.76
CA LEU A 86 -10.12 -14.51 -2.52
C LEU A 86 -10.39 -14.80 -4.00
N LEU A 87 -11.43 -14.18 -4.55
CA LEU A 87 -11.84 -14.28 -5.95
C LEU A 87 -11.47 -12.99 -6.69
N VAL A 88 -10.72 -13.12 -7.77
CA VAL A 88 -10.27 -11.98 -8.58
C VAL A 88 -10.40 -12.28 -10.06
N LYS A 89 -10.86 -11.30 -10.85
CA LYS A 89 -10.78 -11.38 -12.30
C LYS A 89 -9.47 -10.76 -12.79
N VAL A 90 -8.51 -11.61 -13.16
CA VAL A 90 -7.23 -11.21 -13.75
C VAL A 90 -7.44 -10.93 -15.24
N PRO A 91 -7.09 -9.74 -15.74
CA PRO A 91 -7.11 -9.46 -17.18
C PRO A 91 -6.16 -10.39 -17.95
N ASP A 92 -6.55 -10.80 -19.16
CA ASP A 92 -5.76 -11.69 -20.01
C ASP A 92 -4.32 -11.21 -20.25
N ALA A 93 -4.14 -9.88 -20.36
CA ALA A 93 -2.82 -9.24 -20.49
C ALA A 93 -1.88 -9.49 -19.30
N LEU A 94 -2.41 -9.96 -18.16
CA LEU A 94 -1.69 -10.23 -16.93
C LEU A 94 -1.56 -11.72 -16.62
N PHE A 95 -2.00 -12.62 -17.49
CA PHE A 95 -1.90 -14.07 -17.22
C PHE A 95 -0.47 -14.54 -16.98
N GLN A 96 0.53 -13.94 -17.62
CA GLN A 96 1.94 -14.26 -17.36
C GLN A 96 2.42 -13.88 -15.95
N HIS A 97 1.71 -12.97 -15.27
CA HIS A 97 2.04 -12.41 -13.95
C HIS A 97 1.01 -12.79 -12.87
N GLU A 98 0.08 -13.69 -13.19
CA GLU A 98 -1.07 -13.99 -12.33
C GLU A 98 -0.67 -14.58 -10.98
N LYS A 99 0.44 -15.32 -10.95
CA LYS A 99 0.97 -15.93 -9.73
C LYS A 99 1.57 -14.86 -8.82
N GLU A 100 2.39 -13.96 -9.35
CA GLU A 100 2.96 -12.84 -8.60
C GLU A 100 1.86 -11.92 -8.05
N ILE A 101 0.80 -11.70 -8.83
CA ILE A 101 -0.39 -10.96 -8.37
C ILE A 101 -1.08 -11.70 -7.22
N ALA A 102 -1.29 -13.00 -7.34
CA ALA A 102 -1.90 -13.81 -6.28
C ALA A 102 -1.05 -13.83 -5.00
N GLU A 103 0.27 -13.98 -5.10
CA GLU A 103 1.18 -13.93 -3.97
C GLU A 103 1.17 -12.55 -3.29
N ALA A 104 1.10 -11.47 -4.06
CA ALA A 104 0.96 -10.12 -3.54
C ALA A 104 -0.37 -9.92 -2.79
N MET A 105 -1.46 -10.52 -3.29
CA MET A 105 -2.75 -10.52 -2.59
C MET A 105 -2.71 -11.32 -1.29
N LEU A 106 -2.09 -12.51 -1.27
CA LEU A 106 -1.93 -13.30 -0.04
C LEU A 106 -1.13 -12.54 1.03
N LYS A 107 -0.06 -11.85 0.63
CA LYS A 107 0.71 -10.99 1.54
C LYS A 107 -0.12 -9.83 2.12
N GLN A 108 -1.02 -9.28 1.32
CA GLN A 108 -1.88 -8.17 1.72
C GLN A 108 -3.03 -8.59 2.66
N PHE A 109 -3.57 -9.79 2.46
CA PHE A 109 -4.77 -10.28 3.15
C PHE A 109 -4.44 -11.51 4.01
N PRO A 110 -4.01 -11.34 5.27
CA PRO A 110 -3.45 -12.43 6.09
C PRO A 110 -4.44 -13.56 6.44
N ASN A 111 -5.74 -13.32 6.32
CA ASN A 111 -6.78 -14.33 6.55
C ASN A 111 -7.11 -15.14 5.29
N VAL A 112 -6.62 -14.74 4.11
CA VAL A 112 -6.82 -15.45 2.85
C VAL A 112 -5.79 -16.57 2.75
N ARG A 113 -6.23 -17.75 2.34
CA ARG A 113 -5.43 -18.96 2.19
C ARG A 113 -5.35 -19.47 0.75
N VAL A 114 -6.23 -18.98 -0.13
CA VAL A 114 -6.24 -19.32 -1.54
C VAL A 114 -6.74 -18.14 -2.37
N VAL A 115 -6.10 -17.91 -3.52
CA VAL A 115 -6.53 -16.92 -4.51
C VAL A 115 -6.98 -17.63 -5.77
N CYS A 116 -8.17 -17.30 -6.26
CA CYS A 116 -8.75 -17.89 -7.46
C CYS A 116 -9.01 -16.82 -8.52
N HIS A 117 -8.71 -17.16 -9.77
CA HIS A 117 -9.23 -16.46 -10.93
C HIS A 117 -10.73 -16.79 -11.10
N ASP A 118 -11.58 -15.77 -11.10
CA ASP A 118 -13.01 -15.91 -11.37
C ASP A 118 -13.28 -15.81 -12.88
N GLU A 119 -13.55 -16.96 -13.51
CA GLU A 119 -13.86 -17.08 -14.95
C GLU A 119 -15.35 -16.83 -15.24
N GLY A 120 -16.13 -16.48 -14.21
CA GLY A 120 -17.57 -16.24 -14.30
C GLY A 120 -18.38 -17.40 -13.75
N VAL A 121 -19.62 -17.51 -14.23
CA VAL A 121 -20.63 -18.44 -13.71
C VAL A 121 -21.27 -19.21 -14.84
N GLU A 122 -21.52 -20.49 -14.61
CA GLU A 122 -22.00 -21.43 -15.61
C GLU A 122 -23.20 -22.23 -15.11
N GLY A 123 -24.02 -22.69 -16.07
CA GLY A 123 -25.17 -23.56 -15.82
C GLY A 123 -26.36 -22.91 -15.10
N GLU A 124 -27.42 -23.71 -14.93
CA GLU A 124 -28.68 -23.30 -14.29
C GLU A 124 -28.48 -22.92 -12.82
N PHE A 125 -27.62 -23.66 -12.12
CA PHE A 125 -27.29 -23.40 -10.71
C PHE A 125 -26.26 -22.28 -10.51
N ARG A 126 -25.81 -21.63 -11.60
CA ARG A 126 -24.92 -20.46 -11.54
C ARG A 126 -23.65 -20.72 -10.75
N ILE A 127 -23.04 -21.88 -10.96
CA ILE A 127 -21.82 -22.29 -10.26
C ILE A 127 -20.66 -21.48 -10.84
N ARG A 128 -19.83 -20.88 -9.97
CA ARG A 128 -18.64 -20.15 -10.41
C ARG A 128 -17.59 -21.10 -10.96
N ASN A 129 -17.05 -20.77 -12.13
CA ASN A 129 -15.87 -21.43 -12.67
C ASN A 129 -14.63 -20.71 -12.12
N LEU A 130 -13.86 -21.43 -11.30
CA LEU A 130 -12.74 -20.88 -10.55
C LEU A 130 -11.47 -21.66 -10.86
N ARG A 131 -10.40 -20.92 -11.19
CA ARG A 131 -9.06 -21.49 -11.36
C ARG A 131 -8.15 -21.01 -10.23
N VAL A 132 -7.59 -21.95 -9.47
CA VAL A 132 -6.67 -21.63 -8.36
C VAL A 132 -5.37 -21.04 -8.92
N LEU A 133 -4.92 -19.93 -8.32
CA LEU A 133 -3.68 -19.23 -8.68
C LEU A 133 -2.57 -19.46 -7.65
N SER A 134 -2.92 -19.42 -6.36
CA SER A 134 -2.00 -19.67 -5.23
C SER A 134 -2.74 -20.12 -3.98
#